data_AF-A0A136NFT7-F1
#
_entry.id   AF-A0A136NFT7-F1
#
_cell.length_a   1.000
_cell.length_b   1.000
_cell.length_c   1.000
_cell.angle_alpha   90.00
_cell.angle_beta   90.00
_cell.angle_gamma   90.00
#
_symmetry.space_group_name_H-M   'P 1'
#
loop_
_entity.id
_entity.type
_entity.pdbx_description
1 polymer ?
#
loop_
_entity_poly.entity_id
_entity_poly.type
_entity_poly.pdbx_seq_one_letter_code
_entity_poly.pdbx_strand_id
1 'polypeptide(L)'
;MNLDKQIIKEKITEINQTMAAAVFSIGGHFVQAAAQGSGVIYAEAVSHHYHSGLGIGLEAGFAAMGYNLEEGGNYSRVYSIDTEGGIDKIADDFEYIFKNLYNADPNLPFEVEDVE
;
A
#
# COMPACT_ATOMS: atom_id res chain seq x y z
N MET A 1 1.39 -3.97 -20.82
CA MET A 1 0.66 -3.47 -19.65
C MET A 1 0.78 -4.53 -18.56
N ASN A 2 1.21 -4.18 -17.34
CA ASN A 2 1.36 -5.17 -16.27
C ASN A 2 -0.03 -5.62 -15.77
N LEU A 3 -0.30 -6.92 -15.77
CA LEU A 3 -1.57 -7.52 -15.35
C LEU A 3 -1.95 -7.11 -13.92
N ASP A 4 -0.97 -7.03 -13.02
CA ASP A 4 -1.17 -6.61 -11.63
C ASP A 4 -1.72 -5.18 -11.53
N LYS A 5 -1.17 -4.26 -12.33
CA LYS A 5 -1.67 -2.87 -12.36
C LYS A 5 -3.10 -2.79 -12.84
N GLN A 6 -3.47 -3.59 -13.84
CA GLN A 6 -4.84 -3.60 -14.34
C GLN A 6 -5.82 -4.06 -13.26
N ILE A 7 -5.47 -5.12 -12.52
CA ILE A 7 -6.28 -5.63 -11.40
C ILE A 7 -6.46 -4.56 -10.32
N ILE A 8 -5.41 -3.80 -9.97
CA ILE A 8 -5.51 -2.68 -9.01
C ILE A 8 -6.52 -1.65 -9.53
N LYS A 9 -6.35 -1.18 -10.76
CA LYS A 9 -7.19 -0.13 -11.35
C LYS A 9 -8.65 -0.54 -11.37
N GLU A 10 -8.94 -1.78 -11.78
CA GLU A 10 -10.30 -2.33 -11.81
C GLU A 10 -10.90 -2.38 -10.39
N LYS A 11 -10.13 -2.87 -9.41
CA LYS A 11 -10.61 -2.98 -8.02
C LYS A 11 -10.85 -1.63 -7.36
N ILE A 12 -9.95 -0.66 -7.55
CA ILE A 12 -10.13 0.70 -7.04
C ILE A 12 -11.33 1.40 -7.69
N THR A 13 -11.53 1.19 -8.99
CA THR A 13 -12.71 1.71 -9.70
C THR A 13 -13.99 1.14 -9.11
N GLU A 14 -14.05 -0.18 -8.89
CA GLU A 14 -15.18 -0.85 -8.26
C GLU A 14 -15.45 -0.31 -6.85
N ILE A 15 -14.42 -0.18 -6.01
CA ILE A 15 -14.50 0.37 -4.66
C ILE A 15 -15.10 1.78 -4.67
N ASN A 16 -14.64 2.66 -5.57
CA ASN A 16 -15.19 4.01 -5.69
C ASN A 16 -16.64 4.02 -6.18
N GLN A 17 -16.99 3.20 -7.16
CA GLN A 17 -18.36 3.15 -7.71
C GLN A 17 -19.37 2.59 -6.71
N THR A 18 -18.95 1.61 -5.92
CA THR A 18 -19.79 0.95 -4.91
C THR A 18 -19.74 1.62 -3.55
N MET A 19 -18.86 2.62 -3.37
CA MET A 19 -18.63 3.30 -2.11
C MET A 19 -18.34 2.32 -0.97
N ALA A 20 -17.49 1.32 -1.24
CA ALA A 20 -17.24 0.20 -0.35
C ALA A 20 -15.82 0.20 0.25
N ALA A 21 -15.55 -0.80 1.09
CA ALA A 21 -14.20 -1.17 1.51
C ALA A 21 -13.93 -2.61 1.03
N ALA A 22 -12.69 -2.90 0.64
CA ALA A 22 -12.28 -4.22 0.23
C ALA A 22 -10.84 -4.52 0.62
N VAL A 23 -10.60 -5.79 0.96
CA VAL A 23 -9.27 -6.39 1.05
C VAL A 23 -9.09 -7.29 -0.16
N PHE A 24 -8.00 -7.12 -0.89
CA PHE A 24 -7.69 -7.90 -2.09
C PHE A 24 -6.20 -8.21 -2.18
N SER A 25 -5.84 -9.21 -2.98
CA SER A 25 -4.46 -9.66 -3.11
C SER A 25 -3.91 -9.52 -4.52
N ILE A 26 -2.60 -9.29 -4.61
CA ILE A 26 -1.83 -9.14 -5.87
C ILE A 26 -0.49 -9.81 -5.70
N GLY A 27 -0.17 -10.78 -6.57
CA GLY A 27 1.13 -11.47 -6.55
C GLY A 27 1.51 -12.13 -5.21
N GLY A 28 0.55 -12.33 -4.28
CA GLY A 28 0.76 -12.85 -2.92
C GLY A 28 0.73 -11.81 -1.80
N HIS A 29 0.67 -10.51 -2.12
CA HIS A 29 0.59 -9.41 -1.15
C HIS A 29 -0.85 -8.92 -0.99
N PHE A 30 -1.21 -8.44 0.19
CA PHE A 30 -2.55 -7.92 0.49
C PHE A 30 -2.59 -6.39 0.47
N VAL A 31 -3.67 -5.85 -0.07
CA VAL A 31 -4.04 -4.44 -0.05
C VAL A 31 -5.38 -4.29 0.65
N GLN A 32 -5.51 -3.30 1.51
CA GLN A 32 -6.80 -2.82 1.98
C GLN A 32 -7.07 -1.43 1.39
N ALA A 33 -8.25 -1.24 0.81
CA ALA A 33 -8.67 0.07 0.32
C ALA A 33 -10.15 0.31 0.58
N ALA A 34 -10.51 1.57 0.81
CA ALA A 34 -11.88 2.01 1.08
C ALA A 34 -12.17 3.35 0.43
N ALA A 35 -13.38 3.51 -0.09
CA ALA A 35 -13.89 4.81 -0.50
C ALA A 35 -14.25 5.63 0.75
N GLN A 36 -13.60 6.79 0.93
CA GLN A 36 -13.93 7.74 2.02
C GLN A 36 -14.92 8.82 1.57
N GLY A 37 -15.13 8.94 0.26
CA GLY A 37 -16.00 9.90 -0.39
C GLY A 37 -15.91 9.67 -1.90
N SER A 38 -16.83 10.27 -2.66
CA SER A 38 -16.75 10.21 -4.12
C SER A 38 -15.41 10.77 -4.57
N GLY A 39 -14.62 9.98 -5.29
CA GLY A 39 -13.33 10.41 -5.81
C GLY A 39 -12.18 10.36 -4.78
N VAL A 40 -12.41 9.80 -3.60
CA VAL A 40 -11.41 9.72 -2.51
C VAL A 40 -11.25 8.29 -2.04
N ILE A 41 -10.02 7.78 -2.14
CA ILE A 41 -9.64 6.42 -1.75
C ILE A 41 -8.66 6.49 -0.60
N TYR A 42 -9.01 5.87 0.51
CA TYR A 42 -8.08 5.52 1.56
C TYR A 42 -7.50 4.15 1.26
N ALA A 43 -6.17 4.02 1.34
CA ALA A 43 -5.47 2.80 1.04
C ALA A 43 -4.43 2.51 2.12
N GLU A 44 -4.44 1.30 2.64
CA GLU A 44 -3.45 0.78 3.57
C GLU A 44 -2.60 -0.25 2.85
N ALA A 45 -1.29 -0.02 2.86
CA ALA A 45 -0.33 -1.08 2.62
C ALA A 45 -0.23 -1.87 3.92
N VAL A 46 -0.79 -3.08 3.95
CA VAL A 46 -0.79 -3.94 5.13
C VAL A 46 0.65 -4.42 5.36
N SER A 47 1.42 -3.64 6.11
CA SER A 47 2.79 -3.98 6.53
C SER A 47 2.80 -4.96 7.70
N HIS A 48 1.72 -5.03 8.49
CA HIS A 48 1.75 -5.69 9.80
C HIS A 48 1.43 -7.18 9.83
N HIS A 49 0.66 -7.72 8.89
CA HIS A 49 0.35 -9.16 8.94
C HIS A 49 1.52 -10.07 8.54
N TYR A 50 2.58 -9.52 7.93
CA TYR A 50 3.80 -10.27 7.61
C TYR A 50 4.97 -10.03 8.57
N HIS A 51 4.97 -8.93 9.34
CA HIS A 51 6.17 -8.48 10.07
C HIS A 51 5.93 -8.02 11.52
N SER A 52 4.94 -8.60 12.21
CA SER A 52 4.77 -8.40 13.65
C SER A 52 5.98 -8.99 14.42
N GLY A 53 7.06 -8.21 14.54
CA GLY A 53 8.31 -8.59 15.20
C GLY A 53 9.60 -8.12 14.52
N LEU A 54 9.53 -7.49 13.34
CA LEU A 54 10.71 -7.04 12.60
C LEU A 54 10.63 -5.53 12.36
N GLY A 55 11.59 -4.78 12.91
CA GLY A 55 11.75 -3.34 12.72
C GLY A 55 12.28 -3.01 11.32
N ILE A 56 11.57 -3.43 10.27
CA ILE A 56 12.02 -3.20 8.90
C ILE A 56 11.96 -1.70 8.64
N GLY A 57 13.10 -1.09 8.31
CA GLY A 57 13.29 0.34 8.01
C GLY A 57 12.57 0.84 6.75
N LEU A 58 11.32 0.41 6.54
CA LEU A 58 10.44 0.79 5.44
C LEU A 58 9.88 2.21 5.62
N GLU A 59 10.00 2.78 6.82
CA GLU A 59 9.53 4.12 7.19
C GLU A 59 9.94 5.17 6.16
N ALA A 60 11.22 5.22 5.79
CA ALA A 60 11.73 6.18 4.82
C ALA A 60 11.12 5.98 3.42
N GLY A 61 10.89 4.74 3.01
CA GLY A 61 10.27 4.40 1.72
C GLY A 61 8.79 4.82 1.69
N PHE A 62 8.03 4.46 2.72
CA PHE A 62 6.63 4.85 2.86
C PHE A 62 6.47 6.37 3.00
N ALA A 63 7.32 7.03 3.80
CA ALA A 63 7.31 8.48 3.97
C ALA A 63 7.64 9.23 2.67
N ALA A 64 8.62 8.76 1.88
CA ALA A 64 8.94 9.33 0.57
C ALA A 64 7.77 9.21 -0.41
N MET A 65 6.93 8.19 -0.24
CA MET A 65 5.70 8.00 -1.01
C MET A 65 4.50 8.75 -0.42
N GLY A 66 4.65 9.45 0.71
CA GLY A 66 3.56 10.21 1.37
C GLY A 66 2.55 9.33 2.11
N TYR A 67 2.96 8.14 2.54
CA TYR A 67 2.20 7.32 3.48
C TYR A 67 2.49 7.76 4.92
N ASN A 68 1.50 7.60 5.79
CA ASN A 68 1.60 7.89 7.22
C ASN A 68 1.53 6.58 8.02
N LEU A 69 2.30 6.50 9.10
CA LEU A 69 2.23 5.40 10.05
C LEU A 69 1.00 5.58 10.96
N GLU A 70 0.08 4.63 10.93
CA GLU A 70 -1.14 4.63 11.73
C GLU A 70 -0.95 3.91 13.08
N GLU A 71 -1.89 4.12 13.99
CA GLU A 71 -1.98 3.36 15.24
C GLU A 71 -2.19 1.86 14.91
N GLY A 72 -1.24 1.02 15.34
CA GLY A 72 -1.18 -0.39 14.94
C GLY A 72 -0.18 -0.70 13.83
N GLY A 73 0.55 0.31 13.35
CA GLY A 73 1.77 0.23 12.53
C GLY A 73 1.57 -0.04 11.03
N ASN A 74 0.33 0.03 10.56
CA ASN A 74 0.03 0.05 9.13
C ASN A 74 0.46 1.38 8.50
N TYR A 75 0.88 1.34 7.25
CA TYR A 75 1.11 2.55 6.47
C TYR A 75 -0.13 2.86 5.62
N SER A 76 -0.72 4.02 5.84
CA SER A 76 -1.91 4.48 5.13
C SER A 76 -1.63 5.69 4.23
N ARG A 77 -2.43 5.84 3.19
CA ARG A 77 -2.45 7.04 2.36
C ARG A 77 -3.85 7.30 1.82
N VAL A 78 -4.22 8.58 1.77
CA VAL A 78 -5.42 9.05 1.07
C VAL A 78 -5.04 9.53 -0.33
N TYR A 79 -5.79 9.07 -1.31
CA TYR A 79 -5.65 9.40 -2.72
C TYR A 79 -6.90 10.14 -3.20
N SER A 80 -6.69 11.18 -4.01
CA SER A 80 -7.74 11.74 -4.86
C SER A 80 -7.62 11.10 -6.24
N ILE A 81 -8.71 10.49 -6.72
CA ILE A 81 -8.74 9.80 -8.01
C ILE A 81 -9.42 10.59 -9.12
N ASP A 82 -10.04 11.72 -8.77
CA ASP A 82 -10.66 12.65 -9.73
C ASP A 82 -9.62 13.52 -10.48
N THR A 83 -8.38 13.57 -9.97
CA THR A 83 -7.26 14.16 -10.70
C THR A 83 -6.84 13.24 -11.84
N GLU A 84 -6.41 13.82 -12.97
CA GLU A 84 -5.86 13.07 -14.10
C GLU A 84 -4.77 12.09 -13.64
N GLY A 85 -4.94 10.81 -13.94
CA GLY A 85 -4.00 9.75 -13.55
C GLY A 85 -4.07 9.32 -12.07
N GLY A 86 -5.08 9.72 -11.29
CA GLY A 86 -5.14 9.37 -9.86
C GLY A 86 -5.23 7.86 -9.58
N ILE A 87 -6.02 7.13 -10.36
CA ILE A 87 -6.08 5.65 -10.27
C ILE A 87 -4.76 5.02 -10.70
N ASP A 88 -4.11 5.58 -11.73
CA ASP A 88 -2.80 5.11 -12.19
C ASP A 88 -1.74 5.27 -11.11
N LYS A 89 -1.77 6.39 -10.39
CA LYS A 89 -0.87 6.63 -9.26
C LYS A 89 -1.04 5.59 -8.15
N ILE A 90 -2.27 5.21 -7.80
CA ILE A 90 -2.50 4.16 -6.80
C ILE A 90 -1.87 2.84 -7.26
N ALA A 91 -2.06 2.48 -8.52
CA ALA A 91 -1.50 1.26 -9.09
C ALA A 91 0.03 1.27 -9.14
N ASP A 92 0.63 2.42 -9.45
CA ASP A 92 2.08 2.60 -9.48
C ASP A 92 2.69 2.53 -8.08
N ASP A 93 2.08 3.19 -7.08
CA ASP A 93 2.55 3.18 -5.70
C ASP A 93 2.48 1.75 -5.12
N PHE A 94 1.37 1.02 -5.32
CA PHE A 94 1.27 -0.37 -4.85
C PHE A 94 2.23 -1.33 -5.55
N GLU A 95 2.41 -1.19 -6.87
CA GLU A 95 3.41 -1.98 -7.57
C GLU A 95 4.81 -1.70 -7.01
N TYR A 96 5.13 -0.44 -6.73
CA TYR A 96 6.42 -0.07 -6.17
C TYR A 96 6.64 -0.69 -4.79
N ILE A 97 5.64 -0.59 -3.89
CA ILE A 97 5.68 -1.20 -2.56
C ILE A 97 5.96 -2.70 -2.67
N PHE A 98 5.22 -3.42 -3.51
CA PHE A 98 5.40 -4.86 -3.66
C PHE A 98 6.75 -5.24 -4.26
N LYS A 99 7.18 -4.56 -5.33
CA LYS A 99 8.41 -4.93 -6.04
C LYS A 99 9.69 -4.45 -5.35
N ASN A 100 9.65 -3.31 -4.66
CA ASN A 100 10.86 -2.64 -4.20
C ASN A 100 10.95 -2.55 -2.68
N LEU A 101 9.83 -2.47 -1.96
CA LEU A 101 9.86 -2.42 -0.49
C LEU A 101 9.73 -3.81 0.12
N TYR A 102 8.75 -4.61 -0.31
CA TYR A 102 8.53 -5.95 0.26
C TYR A 102 9.44 -7.03 -0.33
N ASN A 103 9.95 -6.82 -1.54
CA ASN A 103 10.95 -7.71 -2.17
C ASN A 103 12.39 -7.18 -2.04
N ALA A 104 12.63 -6.16 -1.20
CA ALA A 104 13.99 -5.74 -0.85
C ALA A 104 14.70 -6.88 -0.09
N ASP A 105 15.58 -7.57 -0.80
CA ASP A 105 16.50 -8.67 -0.40
C ASP A 105 16.15 -9.45 0.89
N PRO A 106 15.61 -10.69 0.78
CA PRO A 106 15.38 -11.57 1.94
C PRO A 106 16.67 -12.00 2.67
N ASN A 107 17.86 -11.68 2.14
CA ASN A 107 19.16 -12.00 2.75
C ASN A 107 19.87 -10.81 3.39
N LEU A 108 19.26 -9.61 3.39
CA LEU A 108 19.88 -8.44 4.01
C LEU A 108 19.96 -8.68 5.54
N PRO A 109 21.16 -8.78 6.15
CA PRO A 109 21.27 -9.04 7.57
C PRO A 109 20.66 -7.86 8.33
N PHE A 110 19.61 -8.17 9.09
CA PHE A 110 18.89 -7.20 9.89
C PHE A 110 19.59 -7.03 11.24
N GLU A 111 20.06 -5.83 11.53
CA GLU A 111 20.51 -5.45 12.87
C GLU A 111 19.32 -4.87 13.64
N VAL A 112 18.91 -5.55 14.72
CA VAL A 112 18.04 -4.97 15.74
C VAL A 112 18.93 -4.09 16.61
N GLU A 113 18.79 -2.78 16.52
CA GLU A 113 19.23 -1.91 17.62
C GLU A 113 18.11 -1.92 18.67
N ASP A 114 18.41 -2.46 19.86
CA ASP A 114 17.51 -2.41 21.00
C ASP A 114 17.26 -0.93 21.35
N VAL A 115 16.00 -0.50 21.23
CA VAL A 115 15.57 0.83 21.70
C VAL A 115 15.26 0.73 23.18
N GLU A 116 16.07 1.40 24.02
CA GLU A 116 15.91 1.51 25.48
C GLU A 116 14.57 2.14 25.92
#